data_AF-A0A2V8QNA4-F1
#
_entry.id   AF-A0A2V8QNA4-F1
#
_cell.length_a   1.000
_cell.length_b   1.000
_cell.length_c   1.000
_cell.angle_alpha   90.00
_cell.angle_beta   90.00
_cell.angle_gamma   90.00
#
_symmetry.space_group_name_H-M   'P 1'
#
loop_
_entity.id
_entity.type
_entity.pdbx_description
1 polymer ?
#
loop_
_entity_poly.entity_id
_entity_poly.type
_entity_poly.pdbx_seq_one_letter_code
_entity_poly.pdbx_strand_id
1 'polypeptide(L)'
;IGPKGAVEIVKEFGSIENALERWEEVKRKTYRESLRDNRALILQSKELATIKTDVNITLDLDRLRCKAPDRAAAYKLFRELEFQNLMREFADAASEVDTGAAVKNYRQIKTVSEL
;
A
#
# COMPACT_ATOMS: atom_id res chain seq x y z
N ILE A 1 21.59 -13.21 15.23
CA ILE A 1 22.30 -11.98 15.68
C ILE A 1 21.26 -10.90 15.91
N GLY A 2 21.27 -10.22 17.06
CA GLY A 2 20.27 -9.18 17.37
C GLY A 2 20.66 -7.79 16.83
N PRO A 3 19.78 -6.77 16.94
CA PRO A 3 19.99 -5.44 16.37
C PRO A 3 21.32 -4.79 16.75
N LYS A 4 21.69 -4.84 18.04
CA LYS A 4 22.98 -4.30 18.53
C LYS A 4 24.17 -4.97 17.87
N GLY A 5 24.16 -6.31 17.79
CA GLY A 5 25.24 -7.08 17.18
C GLY A 5 25.34 -6.87 15.66
N ALA A 6 24.20 -6.70 14.98
CA ALA A 6 24.19 -6.39 13.55
C ALA A 6 24.82 -5.02 13.28
N VAL A 7 24.50 -4.01 14.10
CA VAL A 7 25.12 -2.67 14.00
C VAL A 7 26.62 -2.73 14.29
N GLU A 8 27.06 -3.49 15.30
CA GLU A 8 28.48 -3.69 15.60
C GLU A 8 29.22 -4.27 14.37
N ILE A 9 28.69 -5.33 13.76
CA ILE A 9 29.29 -5.98 12.59
C ILE A 9 29.39 -5.01 11.40
N VAL A 10 28.31 -4.31 11.06
CA VAL A 10 28.32 -3.39 9.91
C VAL A 10 29.26 -2.20 10.17
N LYS A 11 29.37 -1.72 11.40
CA LYS A 11 30.34 -0.67 11.75
C LYS A 11 31.79 -1.14 11.63
N GLU A 12 32.08 -2.37 12.05
CA GLU A 12 33.44 -2.93 12.03
C GLU A 12 33.90 -3.33 10.62
N PHE A 13 33.02 -3.91 9.82
CA PHE A 13 33.35 -4.46 8.49
C PHE A 13 32.87 -3.57 7.33
N GLY A 14 32.08 -2.54 7.59
CA GLY A 14 31.52 -1.60 6.61
C GLY A 14 30.28 -2.12 5.88
N SER A 15 30.21 -3.42 5.59
CA SER A 15 29.07 -4.06 4.94
C SER A 15 28.88 -5.49 5.43
N ILE A 16 27.70 -6.07 5.15
CA ILE A 16 27.44 -7.49 5.43
C ILE A 16 28.25 -8.40 4.51
N GLU A 17 28.52 -7.98 3.27
CA GLU A 17 29.40 -8.71 2.34
C GLU A 17 30.80 -8.86 2.91
N ASN A 18 31.40 -7.75 3.35
CA ASN A 18 32.74 -7.75 3.92
C ASN A 18 32.80 -8.61 5.19
N ALA A 19 31.74 -8.57 6.01
CA ALA A 19 31.63 -9.42 7.20
C ALA A 19 31.52 -10.91 6.85
N LEU A 20 30.86 -11.26 5.74
CA LEU A 20 30.77 -12.64 5.25
C LEU A 20 32.09 -13.14 4.65
N GLU A 21 32.87 -12.27 4.02
CA GLU A 21 34.20 -12.62 3.47
C GLU A 21 35.24 -12.80 4.57
N ARG A 22 35.18 -11.96 5.62
CA ARG A 22 36.14 -11.91 6.73
C ARG A 22 35.55 -12.45 8.03
N TRP A 23 34.62 -13.39 7.93
CA TRP A 23 33.84 -13.90 9.07
C TRP A 23 34.74 -14.42 10.21
N GLU A 24 35.92 -14.97 9.88
CA GLU A 24 36.90 -15.47 10.85
C GLU A 24 37.44 -14.41 11.82
N GLU A 25 37.50 -13.15 11.38
CA GLU A 25 38.00 -12.02 12.18
C GLU A 25 36.98 -11.56 13.24
N VAL A 26 35.72 -12.01 13.14
CA VAL A 26 34.67 -11.65 14.07
C VAL A 26 34.97 -12.21 15.46
N LYS A 27 35.10 -11.30 16.44
CA LYS A 27 35.54 -11.62 17.81
C LYS A 27 34.62 -12.59 18.54
N ARG A 28 33.30 -12.45 18.37
CA ARG A 28 32.31 -13.30 19.03
C ARG A 28 32.11 -14.60 18.24
N LYS A 29 32.44 -15.74 18.88
CA LYS A 29 32.31 -17.09 18.30
C LYS A 29 30.93 -17.35 17.69
N THR A 30 29.85 -17.01 18.40
CA THR A 30 28.47 -17.24 17.92
C THR A 30 28.13 -16.42 16.67
N TYR A 31 28.72 -15.23 16.50
CA TYR A 31 28.48 -14.39 15.31
C TYR A 31 29.26 -14.93 14.12
N ARG A 32 30.50 -15.33 14.37
CA ARG A 32 31.36 -16.01 13.40
C ARG A 32 30.69 -17.27 12.82
N GLU A 33 30.21 -18.15 13.68
CA GLU A 33 29.47 -19.36 13.28
C GLU A 33 28.21 -19.02 12.50
N SER A 34 27.43 -18.02 12.97
CA SER A 34 26.23 -17.58 12.28
C SER A 34 26.52 -17.05 10.87
N LEU A 35 27.58 -16.25 10.68
CA LEU A 35 27.99 -15.72 9.38
C LEU A 35 28.44 -16.83 8.42
N ARG A 36 29.22 -17.80 8.92
CA ARG A 36 29.67 -18.97 8.14
C ARG A 36 28.50 -19.84 7.71
N ASP A 37 27.64 -20.22 8.65
CA ASP A 37 26.63 -21.26 8.45
C ASP A 37 25.37 -20.74 7.73
N ASN A 38 25.11 -19.43 7.77
CA ASN A 38 23.89 -18.82 7.22
C ASN A 38 24.17 -17.89 6.02
N ARG A 39 25.32 -18.03 5.36
CA ARG A 39 25.76 -17.13 4.29
C ARG A 39 24.70 -16.89 3.21
N ALA A 40 24.08 -17.96 2.69
CA ALA A 40 23.07 -17.86 1.64
C ALA A 40 21.81 -17.12 2.13
N LEU A 41 21.35 -17.45 3.34
CA LEU A 41 20.18 -16.81 3.95
C LEU A 41 20.42 -15.32 4.21
N ILE A 42 21.63 -14.95 4.63
CA ILE A 42 22.00 -13.55 4.88
C ILE A 42 21.97 -12.75 3.58
N LEU A 43 22.54 -13.28 2.48
CA LEU A 43 22.48 -12.61 1.18
C LEU A 43 21.04 -12.46 0.67
N GLN A 44 20.24 -13.52 0.78
CA GLN A 44 18.83 -13.48 0.39
C GLN A 44 18.05 -12.46 1.23
N SER A 45 18.30 -12.41 2.54
CA SER A 45 17.67 -11.43 3.43
C SER A 45 18.05 -10.00 3.06
N LYS A 46 19.30 -9.77 2.64
CA LYS A 46 19.74 -8.47 2.11
C LYS A 46 18.99 -8.11 0.84
N GLU A 47 18.89 -9.04 -0.11
CA GLU A 47 18.17 -8.82 -1.36
C GLU A 47 16.71 -8.43 -1.10
N LEU A 48 16.01 -9.19 -0.25
CA LEU A 48 14.60 -8.93 0.10
C LEU A 48 14.39 -7.60 0.82
N ALA A 49 15.37 -7.17 1.63
CA ALA A 49 15.32 -5.89 2.34
C ALA A 49 15.77 -4.70 1.47
N THR A 50 16.37 -4.94 0.31
CA THR A 50 16.88 -3.89 -0.57
C THR A 50 15.75 -3.31 -1.39
N ILE A 51 15.54 -2.00 -1.29
CA ILE A 51 14.59 -1.28 -2.14
C ILE A 51 15.12 -1.31 -3.57
N LYS A 52 14.33 -1.86 -4.50
CA LYS A 52 14.63 -1.85 -5.92
C LYS A 52 14.38 -0.46 -6.50
N THR A 53 15.45 0.30 -6.77
CA THR A 53 15.38 1.69 -7.26
C THR A 53 15.58 1.82 -8.78
N ASP A 54 15.88 0.72 -9.48
CA ASP A 54 16.19 0.64 -10.91
C ASP A 54 15.00 0.12 -11.73
N VAL A 55 13.77 0.35 -11.26
CA VAL A 55 12.57 -0.10 -11.96
C VAL A 55 12.33 0.76 -13.19
N ASN A 56 12.05 0.13 -14.33
CA ASN A 56 11.72 0.80 -15.58
C ASN A 56 10.30 1.39 -15.56
N ILE A 57 10.12 2.47 -14.81
CA ILE A 57 8.90 3.27 -14.76
C ILE A 57 9.20 4.71 -15.17
N THR A 58 8.32 5.30 -15.98
CA THR A 58 8.42 6.73 -16.31
C THR A 58 7.85 7.56 -15.16
N LEU A 59 8.68 8.40 -14.56
CA LEU A 59 8.25 9.31 -13.51
C LEU A 59 7.66 10.59 -14.12
N ASP A 60 6.35 10.78 -13.95
CA ASP A 60 5.63 11.98 -14.32
C ASP A 60 5.10 12.67 -13.05
N LEU A 61 5.79 13.72 -12.61
CA LEU A 61 5.46 14.43 -11.37
C LEU A 61 4.11 15.18 -11.45
N ASP A 62 3.68 15.60 -12.64
CA ASP A 62 2.41 16.32 -12.80
C ASP A 62 1.21 15.39 -12.63
N ARG A 63 1.36 14.11 -13.01
CA ARG A 63 0.35 13.07 -12.74
C ARG A 63 0.26 12.66 -11.27
N LEU A 64 1.31 12.90 -10.48
CA LEU A 64 1.36 12.57 -9.05
C LEU A 64 0.84 13.70 -8.15
N ARG A 65 0.45 14.85 -8.70
CA ARG A 65 -0.16 15.94 -7.92
C ARG A 65 -1.46 15.46 -7.27
N CYS A 66 -1.65 15.82 -6.00
CA CYS A 66 -2.91 15.59 -5.31
C CYS A 66 -4.05 16.33 -6.02
N LYS A 67 -5.15 15.63 -6.28
CA LYS A 67 -6.36 16.16 -6.93
C LYS A 67 -7.56 15.84 -6.06
N ALA A 68 -8.62 16.64 -6.18
CA ALA A 68 -9.89 16.29 -5.57
C ALA A 68 -10.39 14.95 -6.14
N PRO A 69 -10.89 14.04 -5.30
CA PRO A 69 -11.48 12.79 -5.80
C PRO A 69 -12.75 13.07 -6.58
N ASP A 70 -13.07 12.19 -7.53
CA ASP A 70 -14.41 12.16 -8.13
C ASP A 70 -15.40 11.68 -7.07
N ARG A 71 -16.10 12.63 -6.44
CA ARG A 71 -16.97 12.36 -5.30
C ARG A 71 -18.18 11.50 -5.70
N ALA A 72 -18.69 11.68 -6.92
CA ALA A 72 -19.82 10.91 -7.44
C ALA A 72 -19.43 9.45 -7.71
N ALA A 73 -18.29 9.21 -8.38
CA ALA A 73 -17.76 7.87 -8.60
C ALA A 73 -17.41 7.16 -7.29
N ALA A 74 -16.80 7.88 -6.34
CA ALA A 74 -16.46 7.37 -5.02
C ALA A 74 -17.72 6.99 -4.22
N TYR A 75 -18.74 7.86 -4.18
CA TYR A 75 -20.02 7.56 -3.51
C TYR A 75 -20.67 6.29 -4.06
N LYS A 76 -20.71 6.13 -5.39
CA LYS A 76 -21.25 4.93 -6.05
C LYS A 76 -20.47 3.68 -5.64
N LEU A 77 -19.14 3.73 -5.69
CA LEU A 77 -18.27 2.60 -5.31
C LEU A 77 -18.43 2.24 -3.83
N PHE A 78 -18.47 3.23 -2.93
CA PHE A 78 -18.63 3.00 -1.50
C PHE A 78 -20.01 2.45 -1.15
N ARG A 79 -21.06 2.83 -1.88
CA ARG A 79 -22.38 2.23 -1.76
C ARG A 79 -22.37 0.76 -2.20
N GLU A 80 -21.71 0.44 -3.30
CA GLU A 80 -21.57 -0.94 -3.80
C GLU A 80 -20.78 -1.84 -2.82
N LEU A 81 -19.71 -1.29 -2.23
CA LEU A 81 -18.87 -2.00 -1.25
C LEU A 81 -19.40 -1.92 0.19
N GLU A 82 -20.56 -1.31 0.41
CA GLU A 82 -21.19 -1.11 1.72
C GLU A 82 -20.33 -0.37 2.77
N PHE A 83 -19.43 0.51 2.33
CA PHE A 83 -18.60 1.33 3.21
C PHE A 83 -19.39 2.52 3.79
N GLN A 84 -20.27 2.24 4.75
CA GLN A 84 -21.24 3.19 5.31
C GLN A 84 -20.66 4.53 5.79
N ASN A 85 -19.46 4.53 6.38
CA ASN A 85 -18.81 5.77 6.83
C ASN A 85 -18.35 6.64 5.66
N LEU A 86 -17.66 6.04 4.69
CA LEU A 86 -17.18 6.74 3.49
C LEU A 86 -18.36 7.15 2.59
N MET A 87 -19.38 6.31 2.46
CA MET A 87 -20.60 6.66 1.73
C MET A 87 -21.26 7.93 2.30
N ARG A 88 -21.34 8.06 3.63
CA ARG A 88 -21.90 9.26 4.28
C ARG A 88 -21.03 10.50 4.07
N GLU A 89 -19.71 10.36 4.15
CA GLU A 89 -18.77 11.44 3.92
C GLU A 89 -18.85 12.00 2.47
N PHE A 90 -19.27 11.18 1.52
CA PHE A 90 -19.39 11.52 0.11
C PHE A 90 -20.85 11.68 -0.36
N ALA A 91 -21.81 11.77 0.57
CA ALA A 91 -23.24 11.80 0.26
C ALA A 91 -23.73 13.12 -0.37
N ASP A 92 -22.95 14.20 -0.27
CA ASP A 92 -23.18 15.47 -0.96
C ASP A 92 -23.16 15.33 -2.49
N ALA A 93 -22.46 14.34 -3.02
CA ALA A 93 -22.42 14.01 -4.45
C ALA A 93 -23.55 13.07 -4.90
N ALA A 94 -24.45 12.66 -4.01
CA ALA A 94 -25.54 11.73 -4.33
C ALA A 94 -26.54 12.30 -5.35
N SER A 95 -26.74 13.63 -5.37
CA SER A 95 -27.68 14.33 -6.27
C SER A 95 -27.27 14.30 -7.75
N GLU A 96 -25.97 14.20 -8.04
CA GLU A 96 -25.44 14.09 -9.41
C GLU A 96 -25.53 12.64 -9.95
N VAL A 97 -25.62 11.65 -9.05
CA VAL A 97 -25.72 10.23 -9.41
C VAL A 97 -27.18 9.79 -9.61
N ASP A 98 -28.12 10.43 -8.91
CA ASP A 98 -29.55 10.07 -8.90
C ASP A 98 -30.39 10.88 -9.92
N THR A 99 -29.76 11.66 -10.80
CA THR A 99 -30.47 12.39 -11.88
C THR A 99 -31.03 11.48 -12.97
N GLY A 100 -30.82 10.16 -12.85
CA GLY A 100 -31.60 9.12 -13.51
C GLY A 100 -32.93 8.81 -12.82
N ALA A 101 -33.46 9.72 -11.99
CA ALA A 101 -34.82 9.63 -11.47
C ALA A 101 -35.79 9.52 -12.66
N ALA A 102 -36.21 8.29 -12.95
CA ALA A 102 -37.26 8.00 -13.92
C ALA A 102 -38.40 9.00 -13.73
N VAL A 103 -38.80 9.68 -14.80
CA VAL A 103 -39.97 10.56 -14.79
C VAL A 103 -41.16 9.71 -14.36
N LYS A 104 -41.50 9.77 -13.08
CA LYS A 104 -42.58 8.95 -12.54
C LYS A 104 -43.89 9.60 -12.98
N ASN A 105 -44.46 9.09 -14.08
CA ASN A 105 -45.77 9.49 -14.60
C ASN A 105 -46.88 8.86 -13.75
N TYR A 106 -47.03 9.30 -12.50
CA TYR A 106 -48.22 9.00 -11.72
C TYR A 106 -49.26 10.10 -11.89
N ARG A 107 -50.51 9.69 -12.12
CA ARG A 107 -51.67 10.55 -11.98
C ARG A 107 -52.49 10.05 -10.79
N GLN A 108 -52.92 10.98 -9.95
CA GLN A 108 -53.78 10.66 -8.81
C GLN A 108 -55.20 10.40 -9.31
N ILE A 109 -55.71 9.19 -9.07
CA ILE A 109 -57.09 8.80 -9.32
C ILE A 109 -57.87 9.03 -8.03
N LYS A 110 -58.88 9.91 -8.06
CA LYS A 110 -59.65 10.28 -6.86
C LYS A 110 -61.01 9.59 -6.80
N THR A 111 -61.48 9.03 -7.91
CA THR A 111 -62.76 8.34 -8.00
C THR A 111 -62.62 7.03 -8.77
N VAL A 112 -63.47 6.04 -8.47
CA VAL A 112 -63.48 4.73 -9.15
C VAL A 112 -63.78 4.87 -10.65
N SER A 113 -64.48 5.93 -11.04
CA SER A 113 -64.78 6.33 -12.41
C SER A 113 -63.60 6.90 -13.21
N GLU A 114 -62.47 7.21 -12.55
CA GLU A 114 -61.24 7.71 -13.16
C GLU A 114 -60.18 6.60 -13.36
N LEU A 115 -60.57 5.35 -13.15
CA LEU A 115 -59.73 4.15 -13.21
C LEU A 115 -59.71 3.52 -14.61
#